data_AF-A0A250G5D4-F1
#
_entry.id   AF-A0A250G5D4-F1
#
_cell.length_a   1.000
_cell.length_b   1.000
_cell.length_c   1.000
_cell.angle_alpha   90.00
_cell.angle_beta   90.00
_cell.angle_gamma   90.00
#
_symmetry.space_group_name_H-M   'P 1'
#
loop_
_entity.id
_entity.type
_entity.pdbx_description
1 polymer ?
#
loop_
_entity_poly.entity_id
_entity_poly.type
_entity_poly.pdbx_seq_one_letter_code
_entity_poly.pdbx_strand_id
1 'polypeptide(L)'
;MAVGNKVRTAEYVNIRSVIYQNATPPPKYVIVESKYGSSTLNPKTKDGPQMSDDWIKGSDRLEKAIEDIDIVDDIRFNLDNNPENVQKVLSEIDKSGNVTMYKINPDGSKGDLWL
;
A
#
# COMPACT_ATOMS: atom_id res chain seq x y z
N MET A 1 -29.57 24.14 -0.12
CA MET A 1 -28.50 23.75 0.81
C MET A 1 -27.87 22.48 0.27
N ALA A 2 -26.75 22.59 -0.45
CA ALA A 2 -25.99 21.43 -0.94
C ALA A 2 -24.82 21.23 0.01
N VAL A 3 -24.81 20.09 0.71
CA VAL A 3 -23.72 19.71 1.61
C VAL A 3 -22.54 19.31 0.71
N GLY A 4 -21.52 20.16 0.66
CA GLY A 4 -20.31 19.92 -0.10
C GLY A 4 -19.58 18.71 0.46
N ASN A 5 -19.66 17.58 -0.24
CA ASN A 5 -18.75 16.46 0.00
C ASN A 5 -17.33 16.96 -0.27
N LYS A 6 -16.54 17.06 0.80
CA LYS A 6 -15.11 17.37 0.74
C LYS A 6 -14.45 16.26 -0.07
N VAL A 7 -14.28 16.48 -1.38
CA VAL A 7 -13.45 15.66 -2.25
C VAL A 7 -12.06 15.68 -1.64
N ARG A 8 -11.68 14.58 -0.98
CA ARG A 8 -10.30 14.39 -0.53
C ARG A 8 -9.50 14.08 -1.79
N THR A 9 -8.87 15.10 -2.34
CA THR A 9 -7.94 14.99 -3.47
C THR A 9 -6.82 14.03 -3.08
N ALA A 10 -6.73 12.88 -3.75
CA ALA A 10 -5.54 12.06 -3.73
C ALA A 10 -4.45 12.83 -4.49
N GLU A 11 -3.46 13.35 -3.78
CA GLU A 11 -2.30 13.96 -4.40
C GLU A 11 -1.53 12.88 -5.17
N TYR A 12 -1.36 13.09 -6.47
CA TYR A 12 -0.58 12.22 -7.35
C TYR A 12 0.91 12.39 -7.07
N VAL A 13 1.42 11.72 -6.05
CA VAL A 13 2.85 11.49 -5.87
C VAL A 13 3.24 10.33 -6.78
N ASN A 14 4.03 10.59 -7.83
CA ASN A 14 4.66 9.61 -8.76
C ASN A 14 4.50 8.13 -8.33
N ILE A 15 3.33 7.53 -8.64
CA ILE A 15 2.80 6.42 -7.85
C ILE A 15 3.56 5.14 -8.18
N ARG A 16 4.35 4.64 -7.23
CA ARG A 16 4.58 3.19 -7.12
C ARG A 16 3.62 2.58 -6.10
N SER A 17 3.29 3.27 -5.01
CA SER A 17 2.23 2.81 -4.10
C SER A 17 1.45 3.98 -3.46
N VAL A 18 0.18 3.77 -3.07
CA VAL A 18 -0.68 4.74 -2.36
C VAL A 18 -0.93 4.30 -0.92
N ILE A 19 -0.93 5.23 0.04
CA ILE A 19 -1.19 4.95 1.45
C ILE A 19 -2.48 5.64 1.92
N TYR A 20 -3.44 4.87 2.44
CA TYR A 20 -4.69 5.38 2.99
C TYR A 20 -4.73 5.22 4.51
N GLN A 21 -5.12 6.27 5.24
CA GLN A 21 -5.41 6.18 6.67
C GLN A 21 -6.91 6.05 6.92
N ASN A 22 -7.34 5.01 7.62
CA ASN A 22 -8.75 4.75 7.92
C ASN A 22 -9.20 5.51 9.18
N ALA A 23 -10.42 6.03 9.16
CA ALA A 23 -11.03 6.70 10.30
C ALA A 23 -11.46 5.71 11.41
N THR A 24 -11.75 4.45 11.04
CA THR A 24 -12.13 3.37 11.97
C THR A 24 -11.27 2.12 11.73
N PRO A 25 -10.06 2.07 12.29
CA PRO A 25 -9.19 0.89 12.23
C PRO A 25 -9.83 -0.35 12.88
N PRO A 26 -9.44 -1.58 12.48
CA PRO A 26 -8.43 -1.91 11.47
C PRO A 26 -8.98 -2.04 10.02
N PRO A 27 -8.13 -1.90 8.97
CA PRO A 27 -6.73 -1.47 9.06
C PRO A 27 -6.64 0.03 9.29
N LYS A 28 -5.59 0.50 9.98
CA LYS A 28 -5.28 1.93 10.13
C LYS A 28 -4.66 2.48 8.86
N TYR A 29 -3.80 1.71 8.20
CA TYR A 29 -3.10 2.05 6.97
C TYR A 29 -3.34 1.00 5.88
N VAL A 30 -3.53 1.43 4.63
CA VAL A 30 -3.56 0.55 3.46
C VAL A 30 -2.50 1.00 2.47
N ILE A 31 -1.52 0.15 2.16
CA ILE A 31 -0.45 0.39 1.18
C ILE A 31 -0.80 -0.37 -0.11
N VAL A 32 -1.03 0.34 -1.21
CA VAL A 32 -1.51 -0.24 -2.47
C VAL A 32 -0.46 -0.11 -3.58
N GLU A 33 -0.02 -1.21 -4.19
CA GLU A 33 0.76 -1.21 -5.45
C GLU A 33 -0.17 -1.55 -6.62
N SER A 34 -0.09 -0.80 -7.72
CA SER A 34 -0.85 -1.08 -8.94
C SER A 34 0.03 -1.66 -10.05
N LYS A 35 -0.48 -2.68 -10.75
CA LYS A 35 0.19 -3.31 -11.90
C LYS A 35 -0.76 -3.40 -13.09
N TYR A 36 -0.28 -3.01 -14.27
CA TYR A 36 -1.06 -3.04 -15.51
C TYR A 36 -0.62 -4.16 -16.44
N GLY A 37 -1.58 -4.83 -17.07
CA GLY A 37 -1.36 -5.85 -18.09
C GLY A 37 -0.57 -7.05 -17.54
N SER A 38 0.61 -7.29 -18.08
CA SER A 38 1.49 -8.39 -17.66
C SER A 38 2.52 -7.98 -16.61
N SER A 39 2.45 -6.76 -16.07
CA SER A 39 3.37 -6.31 -15.02
C SER A 39 3.08 -7.07 -13.72
N THR A 40 4.13 -7.49 -13.01
CA THR A 40 4.02 -8.21 -11.73
C THR A 40 4.87 -7.53 -10.66
N LEU A 41 4.66 -7.90 -9.39
CA LEU A 41 5.60 -7.58 -8.33
C LEU A 41 6.98 -8.17 -8.67
N ASN A 42 8.04 -7.41 -8.40
CA ASN A 42 9.41 -7.91 -8.60
C ASN A 42 9.84 -8.76 -7.40
N PRO A 43 10.08 -10.08 -7.54
CA PRO A 43 10.51 -10.93 -6.44
C PRO A 43 11.97 -10.71 -6.02
N LYS A 44 12.75 -9.97 -6.81
CA LYS A 44 14.18 -9.76 -6.63
C LYS A 44 14.49 -8.27 -6.62
N THR A 45 14.30 -7.64 -5.47
CA THR A 45 14.81 -6.30 -5.21
C THR A 45 15.96 -6.35 -4.20
N LYS A 46 16.59 -5.21 -3.92
CA LYS A 46 17.67 -5.11 -2.93
C LYS A 46 17.25 -5.56 -1.53
N ASP A 47 16.01 -5.25 -1.14
CA ASP A 47 15.50 -5.42 0.23
C ASP A 47 14.49 -6.58 0.31
N GLY A 48 14.55 -7.53 -0.62
CA GLY A 48 13.61 -8.66 -0.72
C GLY A 48 12.51 -8.49 -1.78
N PRO A 49 11.47 -9.34 -1.78
CA PRO A 49 10.36 -9.23 -2.73
C PRO A 49 9.61 -7.90 -2.61
N GLN A 50 9.20 -7.31 -3.74
CA GLN A 50 8.40 -6.08 -3.74
C GLN A 50 7.13 -6.27 -2.88
N MET A 51 6.80 -5.28 -2.05
CA MET A 51 5.69 -5.30 -1.08
C MET A 51 5.85 -6.25 0.13
N SER A 52 7.00 -6.88 0.32
CA SER A 52 7.32 -7.50 1.62
C SER A 52 7.51 -6.44 2.71
N ASP A 53 7.45 -6.84 3.98
CA ASP A 53 7.68 -5.91 5.10
C ASP A 53 9.11 -5.34 5.07
N ASP A 54 10.10 -6.19 4.75
CA ASP A 54 11.49 -5.76 4.56
C ASP A 54 11.63 -4.75 3.43
N TRP A 55 10.90 -4.96 2.32
CA TRP A 55 10.93 -4.05 1.18
C TRP A 55 10.30 -2.69 1.47
N ILE A 56 9.22 -2.67 2.26
CA ILE A 56 8.54 -1.44 2.68
C ILE A 56 9.42 -0.67 3.67
N LYS A 57 10.00 -1.35 4.65
CA LYS A 57 10.86 -0.73 5.67
C LYS A 57 12.23 -0.32 5.12
N GLY A 58 12.69 -0.97 4.04
CA GLY A 58 14.02 -0.81 3.47
C GLY A 58 14.20 0.38 2.53
N SER A 59 15.47 0.73 2.28
CA SER A 59 15.91 1.79 1.35
C SER A 59 15.20 3.14 1.52
N ASP A 60 14.82 3.50 2.75
CA ASP A 60 14.10 4.74 3.12
C ASP A 60 12.83 4.96 2.29
N ARG A 61 12.17 3.85 1.92
CA ARG A 61 11.08 3.90 0.94
C ARG A 61 9.85 4.61 1.49
N LEU A 62 9.56 4.48 2.78
CA LEU A 62 8.45 5.20 3.42
C LEU A 62 8.75 6.70 3.52
N GLU A 63 9.95 7.08 3.95
CA GLU A 63 10.38 8.48 4.06
C GLU A 63 10.40 9.20 2.71
N LYS A 64 10.68 8.46 1.63
CA LYS A 64 10.61 9.00 0.26
C LYS A 64 9.18 9.15 -0.25
N ALA A 65 8.21 8.46 0.36
CA ALA A 65 6.81 8.45 -0.06
C ALA A 65 5.90 9.31 0.84
N ILE A 66 6.30 9.55 2.09
CA ILE A 66 5.52 10.23 3.12
C ILE A 66 6.41 11.28 3.77
N GLU A 67 5.98 12.55 3.72
CA GLU A 67 6.73 13.67 4.33
C GLU A 67 6.63 13.68 5.86
N ASP A 68 5.51 13.22 6.41
CA ASP A 68 5.25 13.17 7.85
C ASP A 68 5.94 11.97 8.50
N ILE A 69 7.01 12.24 9.25
CA ILE A 69 7.83 11.22 9.91
C ILE A 69 7.06 10.46 11.00
N ASP A 70 6.08 11.08 11.67
CA ASP A 70 5.29 10.41 12.70
C ASP A 70 4.41 9.32 12.07
N ILE A 71 3.91 9.55 10.85
CA ILE A 71 3.17 8.54 10.08
C ILE A 71 4.10 7.41 9.63
N VAL A 72 5.33 7.72 9.19
CA VAL A 72 6.32 6.71 8.80
C VAL A 72 6.64 5.79 9.97
N ASP A 73 6.93 6.36 11.14
CA ASP A 73 7.27 5.59 12.33
C ASP A 73 6.08 4.77 12.85
N ASP A 74 4.86 5.32 12.79
CA ASP A 74 3.66 4.57 13.17
C ASP A 74 3.37 3.41 12.21
N ILE A 75 3.59 3.57 10.90
CA ILE A 75 3.47 2.44 9.95
C ILE A 75 4.48 1.34 10.28
N ARG A 76 5.75 1.69 10.54
CA ARG A 76 6.79 0.72 10.94
C ARG A 76 6.41 0.00 12.23
N PHE A 77 5.98 0.75 13.22
CA PHE A 77 5.57 0.20 14.50
C PHE A 77 4.40 -0.79 14.33
N ASN A 78 3.37 -0.42 13.56
CA ASN A 78 2.23 -1.31 13.34
C ASN A 78 2.58 -2.53 12.47
N LEU A 79 3.47 -2.42 11.47
CA LEU A 79 3.95 -3.60 10.73
C LEU A 79 4.56 -4.66 11.66
N ASP A 80 5.30 -4.22 12.69
CA ASP A 80 5.99 -5.14 13.60
C ASP A 80 5.14 -5.59 14.80
N ASN A 81 4.25 -4.71 15.30
CA ASN A 81 3.57 -4.93 16.59
C ASN A 81 2.05 -5.13 16.46
N ASN A 82 1.40 -4.54 15.45
CA ASN A 82 -0.05 -4.62 15.23
C ASN A 82 -0.34 -4.80 13.73
N PRO A 83 0.09 -5.92 13.12
CA PRO A 83 0.08 -6.09 11.66
C PRO A 83 -1.33 -5.98 11.06
N GLU A 84 -2.39 -6.20 11.83
CA GLU A 84 -3.78 -5.95 11.41
C GLU A 84 -4.07 -4.47 11.09
N ASN A 85 -3.27 -3.54 11.61
CA ASN A 85 -3.39 -2.12 11.33
C ASN A 85 -2.72 -1.69 10.03
N VAL A 86 -1.93 -2.53 9.36
CA VAL A 86 -1.30 -2.22 8.07
C VAL A 86 -1.65 -3.28 7.05
N GLN A 87 -2.54 -2.93 6.13
CA GLN A 87 -2.91 -3.83 5.04
C GLN A 87 -2.15 -3.49 3.77
N LYS A 88 -1.57 -4.51 3.13
CA LYS A 88 -0.88 -4.37 1.85
C LYS A 88 -1.73 -4.95 0.74
N VAL A 89 -1.89 -4.22 -0.35
CA VAL A 89 -2.80 -4.57 -1.44
C VAL A 89 -2.09 -4.46 -2.78
N LEU A 90 -2.28 -5.45 -3.64
CA LEU A 90 -1.93 -5.40 -5.04
C LEU A 90 -3.20 -5.21 -5.86
N SER A 91 -3.25 -4.12 -6.64
CA SER A 91 -4.29 -3.84 -7.62
C SER A 91 -3.80 -4.24 -9.01
N GLU A 92 -4.34 -5.31 -9.56
CA GLU A 92 -4.05 -5.76 -10.92
C GLU A 92 -5.11 -5.20 -11.88
N ILE A 93 -4.65 -4.44 -12.86
CA ILE A 93 -5.47 -3.85 -13.91
C ILE A 93 -5.18 -4.58 -15.22
N ASP A 94 -6.17 -5.26 -15.79
CA ASP A 94 -6.01 -5.93 -17.07
C ASP A 94 -6.01 -4.93 -18.24
N LYS A 95 -5.74 -5.43 -19.47
CA LYS A 95 -5.69 -4.58 -20.67
C LYS A 95 -7.04 -3.97 -21.06
N SER A 96 -8.13 -4.46 -20.50
CA SER A 96 -9.48 -3.94 -20.67
C SER A 96 -9.87 -2.93 -19.58
N GLY A 97 -8.99 -2.71 -18.59
CA GLY A 97 -9.22 -1.81 -17.47
C GLY A 97 -9.96 -2.44 -16.29
N ASN A 98 -10.21 -3.75 -16.30
CA ASN A 98 -10.82 -4.43 -15.15
C ASN A 98 -9.81 -4.51 -14.01
N VAL A 99 -10.27 -4.22 -12.80
CA VAL A 99 -9.43 -4.18 -11.59
C VAL A 99 -9.75 -5.37 -10.69
N THR A 100 -8.73 -6.13 -10.31
CA THR A 100 -8.83 -7.16 -9.26
C THR A 100 -7.79 -6.86 -8.18
N MET A 101 -8.21 -6.86 -6.92
CA MET A 101 -7.35 -6.53 -5.79
C MET A 101 -7.08 -7.75 -4.91
N TYR A 102 -5.85 -7.87 -4.43
CA TYR A 102 -5.39 -8.97 -3.59
C TYR A 102 -4.65 -8.43 -2.36
N LYS A 103 -4.81 -9.09 -1.22
CA LYS A 103 -3.94 -8.89 -0.07
C LYS A 103 -2.53 -9.35 -0.41
N ILE A 104 -1.53 -8.67 0.13
CA ILE A 104 -0.12 -9.09 0.06
C ILE A 104 0.33 -9.51 1.46
N ASN A 105 0.92 -10.70 1.54
CA ASN A 105 1.44 -11.27 2.78
C ASN A 105 2.72 -10.56 3.24
N PRO A 106 3.15 -10.73 4.50
CA PRO A 106 4.39 -10.17 5.03
C PRO A 106 5.63 -10.43 4.16
N ASP A 107 5.74 -11.62 3.56
CA ASP A 107 6.85 -12.04 2.69
C ASP A 107 6.80 -11.48 1.25
N GLY A 108 5.77 -10.70 0.92
CA GLY A 108 5.55 -10.15 -0.43
C GLY A 108 4.83 -11.11 -1.39
N SER A 109 4.40 -12.30 -0.92
CA SER A 109 3.56 -13.19 -1.72
C SER A 109 2.12 -12.68 -1.83
N LYS A 110 1.47 -13.00 -2.96
CA LYS A 110 0.06 -12.69 -3.19
C LYS A 110 -0.81 -13.61 -2.32
N GLY A 111 -1.69 -13.02 -1.53
CA GLY A 111 -2.69 -13.72 -0.71
C GLY A 111 -4.09 -13.67 -1.32
N ASP A 112 -5.09 -13.69 -0.44
CA ASP A 112 -6.51 -13.74 -0.82
C ASP A 112 -7.00 -12.47 -1.53
N LEU A 113 -8.14 -12.57 -2.20
CA LEU A 113 -8.85 -11.41 -2.74
C LEU A 113 -9.12 -10.36 -1.64
N TRP A 114 -8.93 -9.10 -2.00
CA TRP A 114 -9.25 -7.96 -1.16
C TRP A 114 -10.67 -7.50 -1.48
N LEU A 115 -11.60 -7.76 -0.54
CA LEU A 115 -13.02 -7.44 -0.62
C LEU A 115 -13.36 -6.26 0.30
#